data_AF-A0A5C6BUD9-F1
#
_entry.id   AF-A0A5C6BUD9-F1
#
_cell.length_a   1.000
_cell.length_b   1.000
_cell.length_c   1.000
_cell.angle_alpha   90.00
_cell.angle_beta   90.00
_cell.angle_gamma   90.00
#
_symmetry.space_group_name_H-M   'P 1'
#
loop_
_entity.id
_entity.type
_entity.pdbx_description
1 polymer ?
#
loop_
_entity_poly.entity_id
_entity_poly.type
_entity_poly.pdbx_seq_one_letter_code
_entity_poly.pdbx_strand_id
1 'polypeptide(L)'
;MRAPDVYLYELRDGKHCLYLGDYTTAGGLGLAPPDSQIRIRHIYADTVPALPHHLAGPQSVETTVHFIDAAHSIVDFECSIDSGTTLSSHDDCECYFEFMDQGSCEKALRCAVPPELADTLWCELLANRGKYVTIDDHLVVTTYSTFDDYLTTLKSKRG
;
A
#
# COMPACT_ATOMS: atom_id res chain seq x y z
N MET A 1 2.03 -2.65 13.67
CA MET A 1 1.42 -2.82 12.34
C MET A 1 1.79 -4.21 11.85
N ARG A 2 0.87 -4.95 11.24
CA ARG A 2 1.18 -6.25 10.64
C ARG A 2 1.85 -6.01 9.29
N ALA A 3 2.87 -6.79 8.95
CA ALA A 3 3.48 -6.73 7.63
C ALA A 3 2.50 -7.25 6.55
N PRO A 4 2.57 -6.76 5.31
CA PRO A 4 1.81 -7.32 4.20
C PRO A 4 2.11 -8.81 4.01
N ASP A 5 1.11 -9.60 3.59
CA ASP A 5 1.32 -11.03 3.30
C ASP A 5 1.82 -11.24 1.85
N VAL A 6 1.52 -10.29 0.96
CA VAL A 6 1.88 -10.33 -0.46
C VAL A 6 2.29 -8.95 -0.95
N TYR A 7 3.25 -8.94 -1.87
CA TYR A 7 3.91 -7.74 -2.38
C TYR A 7 3.99 -7.80 -3.89
N LEU A 8 3.92 -6.67 -4.57
CA LEU A 8 4.28 -6.58 -5.98
C LEU A 8 5.02 -5.28 -6.23
N TYR A 9 6.06 -5.37 -7.06
CA TYR A 9 6.78 -4.21 -7.56
C TYR A 9 6.79 -4.27 -9.09
N GLU A 10 6.45 -3.15 -9.71
CA GLU A 10 6.50 -3.02 -11.16
C GLU A 10 6.92 -1.61 -11.59
N LEU A 11 7.35 -1.49 -12.85
CA LEU A 11 7.56 -0.21 -13.51
C LEU A 11 6.44 -0.03 -14.52
N ARG A 12 5.54 0.93 -14.29
CA ARG A 12 4.38 1.19 -15.13
C ARG A 12 4.34 2.66 -15.51
N ASP A 13 4.28 2.93 -16.81
CA ASP A 13 4.22 4.30 -17.36
C ASP A 13 5.33 5.24 -16.82
N GLY A 14 6.52 4.69 -16.57
CA GLY A 14 7.67 5.42 -16.02
C GLY A 14 7.62 5.67 -14.52
N LYS A 15 6.62 5.14 -13.80
CA LYS A 15 6.48 5.20 -12.35
C LYS A 15 6.85 3.87 -11.70
N HIS A 16 7.40 3.96 -10.51
CA HIS A 16 7.71 2.82 -9.66
C HIS A 16 6.49 2.50 -8.80
N CYS A 17 5.88 1.35 -9.04
CA CYS A 17 4.65 0.98 -8.37
C CYS A 17 4.90 -0.10 -7.33
N LEU A 18 4.32 0.07 -6.15
CA LEU A 18 4.40 -0.88 -5.03
C LEU A 18 3.00 -1.23 -4.57
N TYR A 19 2.68 -2.51 -4.63
CA TYR A 19 1.47 -3.07 -4.08
C TYR A 19 1.78 -3.82 -2.79
N LEU A 20 0.98 -3.56 -1.75
CA LEU A 20 1.03 -4.19 -0.44
C LEU A 20 -0.34 -4.78 -0.14
N GLY A 21 -0.46 -6.11 -0.12
CA GLY A 21 -1.71 -6.81 0.21
C GLY A 21 -1.84 -7.09 1.70
N ASP A 22 -3.07 -7.12 2.21
CA ASP A 22 -3.40 -7.17 3.64
C ASP A 22 -2.84 -5.97 4.44
N TYR A 23 -2.78 -4.79 3.80
CA TYR A 23 -2.30 -3.53 4.35
C TYR A 23 -3.39 -2.45 4.33
N THR A 24 -3.82 -2.02 5.51
CA THR A 24 -4.90 -1.04 5.69
C THR A 24 -4.55 0.34 5.13
N THR A 25 -5.56 1.12 4.72
CA THR A 25 -5.38 2.52 4.27
C THR A 25 -4.61 3.39 5.26
N ALA A 26 -4.96 3.32 6.56
CA ALA A 26 -4.26 4.05 7.62
C ALA A 26 -2.79 3.62 7.74
N GLY A 27 -2.52 2.31 7.60
CA GLY A 27 -1.18 1.77 7.55
C GLY A 27 -0.38 2.28 6.35
N GLY A 28 -0.99 2.32 5.17
CA GLY A 28 -0.39 2.87 3.95
C GLY A 28 -0.03 4.34 4.10
N LEU A 29 -0.94 5.15 4.64
CA LEU A 29 -0.68 6.55 4.96
C LEU A 29 0.45 6.73 5.98
N GLY A 30 0.53 5.84 6.96
CA GLY A 30 1.61 5.84 7.96
C GLY A 30 3.00 5.56 7.41
N LEU A 31 3.13 5.13 6.14
CA LEU A 31 4.43 5.00 5.47
C LEU A 31 5.02 6.35 5.02
N ALA A 32 4.17 7.38 4.90
CA ALA A 32 4.61 8.72 4.59
C ALA A 32 5.14 9.45 5.84
N PRO A 33 6.08 10.39 5.69
CA PRO A 33 6.46 11.30 6.76
C PRO A 33 5.23 11.99 7.37
N PRO A 34 5.11 12.10 8.71
CA PRO A 34 3.91 12.69 9.34
C PRO A 34 3.61 14.13 8.91
N ASP A 35 4.65 14.88 8.52
CA ASP A 35 4.61 16.26 8.07
C ASP A 35 4.34 16.42 6.56
N SER A 36 4.32 15.32 5.80
CA SER A 36 3.95 15.33 4.38
C SER A 36 2.54 15.89 4.17
N GLN A 37 2.37 16.58 3.05
CA GLN A 37 1.08 17.15 2.66
C GLN A 37 0.30 16.13 1.83
N ILE A 38 -0.89 15.79 2.31
CA ILE A 38 -1.84 14.94 1.62
C ILE A 38 -2.89 15.80 0.94
N ARG A 39 -3.16 15.49 -0.32
CA ARG A 39 -4.37 15.95 -1.01
C ARG A 39 -5.22 14.74 -1.35
N ILE A 40 -6.36 14.61 -0.67
CA ILE A 40 -7.36 13.59 -0.97
C ILE A 40 -7.97 13.91 -2.33
N ARG A 41 -7.98 12.91 -3.21
CA ARG A 41 -8.54 13.00 -4.58
C ARG A 41 -9.90 12.33 -4.63
N HIS A 42 -10.00 11.18 -3.98
CA HIS A 42 -11.21 10.40 -3.90
C HIS A 42 -11.31 9.75 -2.52
N ILE A 43 -12.51 9.74 -1.97
CA ILE A 43 -12.84 8.91 -0.82
C ILE A 43 -14.27 8.44 -0.97
N TYR A 44 -14.47 7.15 -0.79
CA TYR A 44 -15.77 6.55 -0.68
C TYR A 44 -15.82 5.74 0.61
N ALA A 45 -16.82 6.00 1.43
CA ALA A 45 -17.11 5.24 2.63
C ALA A 45 -18.61 5.07 2.74
N ASP A 46 -19.07 3.93 3.23
CA ASP A 46 -20.51 3.63 3.36
C ASP A 46 -21.25 4.71 4.18
N THR A 47 -20.53 5.33 5.10
CA THR A 47 -21.04 6.34 6.04
C THR A 47 -20.77 7.78 5.60
N VAL A 48 -19.98 8.00 4.55
CA VAL A 48 -19.57 9.34 4.08
C VAL A 48 -20.01 9.52 2.63
N PRO A 49 -21.20 10.12 2.37
CA PRO A 49 -21.75 10.24 1.03
C PRO A 49 -21.00 11.25 0.13
N ALA A 50 -20.13 12.09 0.70
CA ALA A 50 -19.29 13.04 -0.03
C ALA A 50 -18.07 13.47 0.81
N LEU A 51 -16.94 13.80 0.15
CA LEU A 51 -15.75 14.35 0.81
C LEU A 51 -16.12 15.61 1.62
N PRO A 52 -15.92 15.61 2.94
CA PRO A 52 -16.18 16.79 3.76
C PRO A 52 -15.39 18.01 3.27
N HIS A 53 -16.02 19.19 3.21
CA HIS A 53 -15.38 20.41 2.70
C HIS A 53 -14.07 20.78 3.39
N HIS A 54 -13.92 20.45 4.68
CA HIS A 54 -12.69 20.71 5.43
C HIS A 54 -11.50 19.84 4.97
N LEU A 55 -11.76 18.74 4.25
CA LEU A 55 -10.77 17.83 3.67
C LEU A 55 -10.48 18.10 2.19
N ALA A 56 -11.13 19.11 1.59
CA ALA A 56 -10.93 19.46 0.18
C ALA A 56 -9.57 20.14 -0.09
N GLY A 57 -8.88 20.60 0.96
CA GLY A 57 -7.54 21.20 0.88
C GLY A 57 -6.44 20.27 1.37
N PRO A 58 -5.16 20.64 1.18
CA PRO A 58 -4.04 19.89 1.74
C PRO A 58 -4.17 19.68 3.25
N GLN A 59 -3.97 18.44 3.70
CA GLN A 59 -3.99 18.02 5.11
C GLN A 59 -2.64 17.42 5.47
N SER A 60 -2.32 17.37 6.76
CA SER A 60 -1.23 16.51 7.22
C SER A 60 -1.61 15.03 7.11
N VAL A 61 -0.60 14.15 7.11
CA VAL A 61 -0.81 12.70 7.24
C VAL A 61 -1.58 12.37 8.52
N GLU A 62 -1.17 12.95 9.64
CA GLU A 62 -1.80 12.74 10.95
C GLU A 62 -3.30 13.08 10.95
N THR A 63 -3.68 14.24 10.41
CA THR A 63 -5.09 14.65 10.33
C THR A 63 -5.91 13.67 9.47
N THR A 64 -5.31 13.18 8.38
CA THR A 64 -5.98 12.27 7.45
C THR A 64 -6.16 10.88 8.07
N VAL A 65 -5.14 10.37 8.75
CA VAL A 65 -5.20 9.08 9.48
C VAL A 65 -6.28 9.14 10.56
N HIS A 66 -6.32 10.21 11.36
CA HIS A 66 -7.37 10.37 12.38
C HIS A 66 -8.78 10.42 11.78
N PHE A 67 -8.95 11.05 10.62
CA PHE A 67 -10.23 11.05 9.92
C PHE A 67 -10.61 9.64 9.46
N ILE A 68 -9.68 8.89 8.88
CA ILE A 68 -9.91 7.51 8.42
C ILE A 68 -10.24 6.58 9.58
N ASP A 69 -9.53 6.67 10.71
CA ASP A 69 -9.80 5.87 11.90
C ASP A 69 -11.19 6.16 12.50
N ALA A 70 -11.68 7.39 12.36
CA ALA A 70 -13.01 7.79 12.79
C ALA A 70 -14.11 7.42 11.78
N ALA A 71 -13.76 7.24 10.50
CA ALA A 71 -14.69 6.82 9.46
C ALA A 71 -14.94 5.32 9.53
N HIS A 72 -16.18 4.93 9.74
CA HIS A 72 -16.55 3.52 9.64
C HIS A 72 -16.65 3.12 8.17
N SER A 73 -15.85 2.12 7.78
CA SER A 73 -15.84 1.48 6.46
C SER A 73 -15.43 2.41 5.30
N ILE A 74 -14.14 2.78 5.25
CA ILE A 74 -13.56 3.30 4.00
C ILE A 74 -13.55 2.17 2.98
N VAL A 75 -14.26 2.37 1.87
CA VAL A 75 -14.36 1.43 0.75
C VAL A 75 -13.26 1.72 -0.27
N ASP A 76 -13.12 2.99 -0.66
CA ASP A 76 -12.08 3.43 -1.59
C ASP A 76 -11.41 4.69 -1.05
N PHE A 77 -10.10 4.78 -1.21
CA PHE A 77 -9.33 5.97 -0.87
C PHE A 77 -8.23 6.23 -1.90
N GLU A 78 -8.20 7.45 -2.43
CA GLU A 78 -7.09 7.90 -3.27
C GLU A 78 -6.60 9.26 -2.81
N CYS A 79 -5.27 9.38 -2.66
CA CYS A 79 -4.64 10.65 -2.38
C CYS A 79 -3.30 10.81 -3.10
N SER A 80 -2.89 12.06 -3.24
CA SER A 80 -1.47 12.38 -3.48
C SER A 80 -0.78 12.79 -2.19
N ILE A 81 0.42 12.29 -2.01
CA ILE A 81 1.32 12.60 -0.90
C ILE A 81 2.51 13.37 -1.50
N ASP A 82 2.66 14.62 -1.10
CA ASP A 82 3.60 15.56 -1.69
C ASP A 82 3.50 15.62 -3.23
N SER A 83 4.55 16.05 -3.92
CA SER A 83 4.50 16.38 -5.36
C SER A 83 4.66 15.19 -6.32
N GLY A 84 4.65 13.95 -5.85
CA GLY A 84 5.01 12.82 -6.73
C GLY A 84 4.54 11.43 -6.32
N THR A 85 4.02 11.26 -5.10
CA THR A 85 3.53 9.95 -4.65
C THR A 85 2.01 9.92 -4.70
N THR A 86 1.44 8.82 -5.20
CA THR A 86 0.01 8.55 -5.05
C THR A 86 -0.19 7.28 -4.26
N LEU A 87 -1.21 7.28 -3.41
CA LEU A 87 -1.71 6.11 -2.71
C LEU A 87 -3.15 5.88 -3.14
N SER A 88 -3.44 4.64 -3.52
CA SER A 88 -4.78 4.11 -3.71
C SER A 88 -4.99 2.92 -2.76
N SER A 89 -6.14 2.82 -2.14
CA SER A 89 -6.47 1.75 -1.20
C SER A 89 -7.95 1.39 -1.25
N HIS A 90 -8.26 0.11 -1.02
CA HIS A 90 -9.59 -0.47 -1.02
C HIS A 90 -9.90 -1.23 0.29
N ASP A 91 -11.18 -1.51 0.57
CA ASP A 91 -11.67 -2.17 1.80
C ASP A 91 -11.20 -3.62 1.99
N ASP A 92 -10.66 -4.23 0.94
CA ASP A 92 -10.01 -5.53 0.95
C ASP A 92 -8.60 -5.51 1.57
N CYS A 93 -8.23 -4.41 2.22
CA CYS A 93 -6.93 -4.20 2.85
C CYS A 93 -5.79 -4.23 1.82
N GLU A 94 -5.96 -3.50 0.72
CA GLU A 94 -4.90 -3.32 -0.26
C GLU A 94 -4.41 -1.88 -0.27
N CYS A 95 -3.10 -1.70 -0.42
CA CYS A 95 -2.48 -0.40 -0.69
C CYS A 95 -1.62 -0.49 -1.95
N TYR A 96 -1.91 0.39 -2.91
CA TYR A 96 -1.13 0.59 -4.12
C TYR A 96 -0.50 1.98 -4.11
N PHE A 97 0.82 2.02 -4.27
CA PHE A 97 1.58 3.25 -4.36
C PHE A 97 2.16 3.42 -5.76
N GLU A 98 2.17 4.66 -6.24
CA GLU A 98 3.01 5.05 -7.37
C GLU A 98 4.02 6.10 -6.93
N PHE A 99 5.29 5.88 -7.25
CA PHE A 99 6.40 6.77 -6.94
C PHE A 99 7.11 7.22 -8.23
N MET A 100 7.69 8.42 -8.17
CA MET A 100 8.50 8.96 -9.28
C MET A 100 9.89 8.32 -9.38
N ASP A 101 10.38 7.72 -8.30
CA ASP A 101 11.71 7.14 -8.23
C ASP A 101 11.74 5.83 -7.42
N GLN A 102 12.72 4.99 -7.75
CA GLN A 102 12.90 3.68 -7.12
C GLN A 102 13.24 3.79 -5.63
N GLY A 103 13.98 4.81 -5.21
CA GLY A 103 14.45 4.96 -3.83
C GLY A 103 13.32 5.25 -2.86
N SER A 104 12.35 6.07 -3.28
CA SER A 104 11.12 6.33 -2.52
C SER A 104 10.29 5.05 -2.35
N CYS A 105 10.19 4.23 -3.40
CA CYS A 105 9.52 2.93 -3.35
C CYS A 105 10.21 1.96 -2.38
N GLU A 106 11.54 1.84 -2.46
CA GLU A 106 12.34 1.03 -1.54
C GLU A 106 12.17 1.48 -0.08
N LYS A 107 12.19 2.79 0.16
CA LYS A 107 12.00 3.37 1.49
C LYS A 107 10.63 3.03 2.05
N ALA A 108 9.58 3.11 1.24
CA ALA A 108 8.22 2.74 1.66
C ALA A 108 8.13 1.26 2.04
N LEU A 109 8.72 0.36 1.23
CA LEU A 109 8.78 -1.07 1.53
C LEU A 109 9.49 -1.33 2.87
N ARG A 110 10.66 -0.70 3.09
CA ARG A 110 11.44 -0.85 4.33
C ARG A 110 10.69 -0.39 5.57
N CYS A 111 9.77 0.57 5.44
CA CYS A 111 8.90 1.00 6.52
C CYS A 111 7.72 0.03 6.77
N ALA A 112 7.29 -0.70 5.74
CA ALA A 112 6.13 -1.59 5.81
C ALA A 112 6.46 -2.99 6.35
N VAL A 113 7.73 -3.39 6.34
CA VAL A 113 8.17 -4.76 6.65
C VAL A 113 9.21 -4.80 7.78
N PRO A 114 9.38 -5.93 8.47
CA PRO A 114 10.43 -6.10 9.46
C PRO A 114 11.82 -5.85 8.84
N PRO A 115 12.74 -5.14 9.53
CA PRO A 115 14.06 -4.82 8.99
C PRO A 115 14.85 -6.04 8.51
N GLU A 116 14.68 -7.18 9.18
CA GLU A 116 15.32 -8.45 8.85
C GLU A 116 14.85 -9.05 7.50
N LEU A 117 13.68 -8.66 7.01
CA LEU A 117 13.13 -9.13 5.72
C LEU A 117 13.36 -8.13 4.58
N ALA A 118 13.59 -6.86 4.91
CA ALA A 118 13.48 -5.76 3.96
C ALA A 118 14.45 -5.88 2.77
N ASP A 119 15.72 -6.23 3.02
CA ASP A 119 16.72 -6.38 1.96
C ASP A 119 16.41 -7.56 1.04
N THR A 120 16.10 -8.72 1.63
CA THR A 120 15.75 -9.93 0.88
C THR A 120 14.52 -9.69 0.02
N LEU A 121 13.45 -9.16 0.61
CA LEU A 121 12.21 -8.90 -0.10
C LEU A 121 12.40 -7.88 -1.22
N TRP A 122 13.19 -6.82 -0.99
CA TRP A 122 13.50 -5.85 -2.03
C TRP A 122 14.25 -6.47 -3.21
N CYS A 123 15.28 -7.28 -2.93
CA CYS A 123 16.00 -8.03 -3.96
C CYS A 123 15.07 -8.94 -4.77
N GLU A 124 14.17 -9.66 -4.09
CA GLU A 124 13.23 -10.58 -4.74
C GLU A 124 12.20 -9.85 -5.59
N LEU A 125 11.69 -8.71 -5.13
CA LEU A 125 10.80 -7.84 -5.90
C LEU A 125 11.48 -7.28 -7.15
N LEU A 126 12.76 -6.89 -7.04
CA LEU A 126 13.54 -6.43 -8.19
C LEU A 126 13.85 -7.55 -9.19
N ALA A 127 14.05 -8.79 -8.70
CA ALA A 127 14.29 -9.96 -9.54
C ALA A 127 13.00 -10.48 -10.21
N ASN A 128 11.85 -10.29 -9.57
CA ASN A 128 10.55 -10.80 -10.00
C ASN A 128 9.56 -9.67 -10.34
N ARG A 129 10.02 -8.59 -10.99
CA ARG A 129 9.18 -7.45 -11.38
C ARG A 129 7.92 -7.88 -12.12
N GLY A 130 6.79 -7.26 -11.77
CA GLY A 130 5.47 -7.56 -12.35
C GLY A 130 4.86 -8.88 -11.89
N LYS A 131 5.44 -9.53 -10.87
CA LYS A 131 4.87 -10.70 -10.20
C LYS A 131 4.55 -10.38 -8.76
N TYR A 132 3.56 -11.11 -8.22
CA TYR A 132 3.28 -11.10 -6.80
C TYR A 132 4.29 -11.99 -6.08
N VAL A 133 4.78 -11.53 -4.95
CA VAL A 133 5.81 -12.17 -4.13
C VAL A 133 5.28 -12.30 -2.72
N THR A 134 5.46 -13.47 -2.12
CA THR A 134 5.22 -13.73 -0.70
C THR A 134 6.51 -14.26 -0.09
N ILE A 135 6.74 -13.97 1.18
CA ILE A 135 7.87 -14.50 1.96
C ILE A 135 7.32 -15.03 3.27
N ASP A 136 7.69 -16.26 3.64
CA ASP A 136 7.28 -16.85 4.90
C ASP A 136 8.31 -16.63 6.03
N ASP A 137 7.98 -17.08 7.24
CA ASP A 137 8.83 -16.97 8.44
C ASP A 137 10.17 -17.74 8.32
N HIS A 138 10.34 -18.55 7.26
CA HIS A 138 11.56 -19.28 6.94
C HIS A 138 12.33 -18.67 5.77
N LEU A 139 11.96 -17.45 5.34
CA LEU A 139 12.53 -16.73 4.20
C LEU A 139 12.32 -17.46 2.86
N VAL A 140 11.33 -18.34 2.77
CA VAL A 140 11.00 -19.00 1.52
C VAL A 140 10.15 -18.06 0.68
N VAL A 141 10.68 -17.73 -0.51
CA VAL A 141 10.04 -16.83 -1.45
C VAL A 141 9.17 -17.63 -2.42
N THR A 142 7.90 -17.26 -2.52
CA THR A 142 6.98 -17.81 -3.53
C THR A 142 6.49 -16.69 -4.44
N THR A 143 6.46 -16.96 -5.75
CA THR A 143 6.04 -15.98 -6.77
C THR A 143 4.80 -16.44 -7.53
N TYR A 144 3.97 -15.48 -7.91
CA TYR A 144 2.71 -15.71 -8.60
C TYR A 144 2.59 -14.75 -9.79
N SER A 145 2.10 -15.24 -10.93
CA SER A 145 1.98 -14.41 -12.15
C SER A 145 0.78 -13.46 -12.08
N THR A 146 -0.26 -13.85 -11.35
CA THR A 146 -1.47 -13.07 -11.16
C THR A 146 -1.90 -13.10 -9.69
N PHE A 147 -2.78 -12.19 -9.30
CA PHE A 147 -3.35 -12.20 -7.95
C PHE A 147 -4.27 -13.41 -7.73
N ASP A 148 -4.99 -13.85 -8.77
CA ASP A 148 -5.82 -15.05 -8.72
C ASP A 148 -5.01 -16.33 -8.43
N ASP A 149 -3.79 -16.43 -8.97
CA ASP A 149 -2.87 -17.53 -8.68
C ASP A 149 -2.50 -17.56 -7.19
N TYR A 150 -2.25 -16.39 -6.60
CA TYR A 150 -1.99 -16.23 -5.17
C TYR A 150 -3.21 -16.65 -4.34
N LEU A 151 -4.40 -16.12 -4.65
CA LEU A 151 -5.63 -16.42 -3.92
C LEU A 151 -5.99 -17.91 -3.96
N THR A 152 -5.75 -18.59 -5.09
CA THR A 152 -5.98 -20.03 -5.24
C THR A 152 -5.10 -20.83 -4.28
N THR A 153 -3.85 -20.40 -4.11
CA THR A 153 -2.87 -21.05 -3.21
C THR A 153 -3.18 -20.80 -1.73
N LEU A 154 -3.73 -19.63 -1.39
CA LEU A 154 -4.22 -19.35 -0.04
C LEU A 154 -5.40 -20.23 0.36
N LYS A 155 -6.37 -20.40 -0.55
CA LYS A 155 -7.57 -21.21 -0.30
C LYS A 155 -7.23 -22.68 -0.07
N SER A 156 -6.24 -23.23 -0.77
CA SER A 156 -5.81 -24.61 -0.57
C SER A 156 -5.07 -24.85 0.75
N LYS A 157 -4.41 -23.83 1.31
CA LYS A 157 -3.75 -23.90 2.63
C LYS A 157 -4.72 -23.76 3.82
N ARG A 158 -5.92 -23.21 3.61
CA ARG A 158 -6.95 -22.98 4.63
C ARG A 158 -8.06 -24.05 4.64
N GLY A 159 -8.00 -25.03 3.72
CA GLY A 159 -8.95 -26.13 3.58
C GLY A 159 -8.57 -27.39 4.34
#